data_AF-A0A5J9SQP4-F1
#
_entry.id   AF-A0A5J9SQP4-F1
#
_cell.length_a   1.000
_cell.length_b   1.000
_cell.length_c   1.000
_cell.angle_alpha   90.00
_cell.angle_beta   90.00
_cell.angle_gamma   90.00
#
_symmetry.space_group_name_H-M   'P 1'
#
loop_
_entity.id
_entity.type
_entity.pdbx_description
1 polymer ?
#
loop_
_entity_poly.entity_id
_entity_poly.type
_entity_poly.pdbx_seq_one_letter_code
_entity_poly.pdbx_strand_id
1 'polypeptide(L)'
;MTRAPRILQLLLVTLCTLSVSVFSSSTSSATDEFLGCLAVDIPPALLHTPVSPSYTPILLSSVRNLRFVLPGTPQPLAIVAPTEPAHVQAAVRCGRRHGVRVRVRSGGHDYEGLSYASVDRRERFAVLDLAALRDVRVDAARAEAWAGLAAVKARVDPDDFFRNEQSIPPLPAASAKGWSSI
;
A
#
# COMPACT_ATOMS: atom_id res chain seq x y z
N MET A 1 41.43 -32.39 -42.73
CA MET A 1 41.04 -31.06 -42.23
C MET A 1 39.51 -30.99 -42.10
N THR A 2 38.90 -31.46 -41.02
CA THR A 2 37.41 -31.48 -40.87
C THR A 2 36.91 -31.29 -39.42
N ARG A 3 37.70 -30.70 -38.52
CA ARG A 3 37.31 -30.47 -37.11
C ARG A 3 36.55 -29.16 -36.84
N ALA A 4 36.46 -28.26 -37.82
CA ALA A 4 35.81 -26.96 -37.68
C ALA A 4 34.27 -26.96 -37.49
N PRO A 5 33.45 -27.89 -38.05
CA PRO A 5 32.00 -27.74 -38.01
C PRO A 5 31.38 -28.07 -36.64
N ARG A 6 32.05 -28.92 -35.83
CA ARG A 6 31.54 -29.31 -34.50
C ARG A 6 31.73 -28.22 -33.45
N ILE A 7 32.77 -27.41 -33.57
CA ILE A 7 33.04 -26.30 -32.63
C ILE A 7 32.05 -25.15 -32.87
N LEU A 8 31.74 -24.85 -34.13
CA LEU A 8 30.73 -23.85 -34.50
C LEU A 8 29.31 -24.28 -34.06
N GLN A 9 28.98 -25.57 -34.19
CA GLN A 9 27.71 -26.12 -33.69
C GLN A 9 27.61 -26.06 -32.15
N LEU A 10 28.69 -26.40 -31.41
CA LEU A 10 28.68 -26.26 -29.95
C LEU A 10 28.51 -24.81 -29.52
N LEU A 11 29.21 -23.86 -30.17
CA LEU A 11 29.12 -22.44 -29.87
C LEU A 11 27.72 -21.87 -30.15
N LEU A 12 27.08 -22.26 -31.26
CA LEU A 12 25.70 -21.86 -31.56
C LEU A 12 24.70 -22.41 -30.53
N VAL A 13 24.85 -23.67 -30.09
CA VAL A 13 23.97 -24.28 -29.09
C VAL A 13 24.14 -23.59 -27.73
N THR A 14 25.37 -23.28 -27.30
CA THR A 14 25.61 -22.55 -26.05
C THR A 14 25.11 -21.11 -26.08
N LEU A 15 25.18 -20.42 -27.23
CA LEU A 15 24.65 -19.07 -27.40
C LEU A 15 23.11 -19.07 -27.40
N CYS A 16 22.49 -20.14 -27.90
CA CYS A 16 21.03 -20.34 -27.90
C CYS A 16 20.48 -20.69 -26.51
N THR A 17 21.28 -21.30 -25.63
CA THR A 17 20.86 -21.57 -24.24
C THR A 17 20.98 -20.35 -23.32
N LEU A 18 21.80 -19.34 -23.65
CA LEU A 18 21.90 -18.10 -22.88
C LEU A 18 20.72 -17.13 -23.13
N SER A 19 20.06 -17.22 -24.28
CA SER A 19 18.91 -16.36 -24.63
C SER A 19 17.59 -16.79 -23.99
N VAL A 20 17.52 -18.01 -23.43
CA VAL A 20 16.32 -18.54 -22.75
C VAL A 20 16.46 -18.39 -21.23
N SER A 21 16.85 -17.20 -20.77
CA SER A 21 16.53 -16.78 -19.41
C SER A 21 15.07 -16.37 -19.41
N VAL A 22 14.19 -17.32 -19.14
CA VAL A 22 12.74 -17.13 -19.00
C VAL A 22 12.52 -16.04 -17.94
N PHE A 23 12.14 -14.84 -18.36
CA PHE A 23 11.54 -13.84 -17.49
C PHE A 23 10.15 -14.38 -17.09
N SER A 24 10.09 -15.12 -15.98
CA SER A 24 8.81 -15.44 -15.35
C SER A 24 8.19 -14.14 -14.84
N SER A 25 7.08 -13.72 -15.43
CA SER A 25 6.29 -12.57 -14.99
C SER A 25 5.61 -12.88 -13.65
N SER A 26 6.32 -12.69 -12.54
CA SER A 26 5.83 -12.92 -11.17
C SER A 26 4.82 -11.87 -10.66
N THR A 27 4.38 -10.94 -11.53
CA THR A 27 3.57 -9.78 -11.15
C THR A 27 2.11 -10.10 -10.87
N SER A 28 1.51 -11.08 -11.56
CA SER A 28 0.13 -11.52 -11.28
C SER A 28 0.05 -12.25 -9.94
N SER A 29 0.95 -13.22 -9.69
CA SER A 29 0.98 -13.97 -8.43
C SER A 29 1.19 -13.06 -7.22
N ALA A 30 2.07 -12.05 -7.30
CA ALA A 30 2.27 -11.12 -6.19
C ALA A 30 1.03 -10.27 -5.85
N THR A 31 0.22 -9.94 -6.85
CA THR A 31 -1.03 -9.19 -6.65
C THR A 31 -2.09 -10.10 -6.01
N ASP A 32 -2.24 -11.32 -6.52
CA ASP A 32 -3.19 -12.31 -5.99
C ASP A 32 -2.83 -12.73 -4.55
N GLU A 33 -1.54 -12.89 -4.25
CA GLU A 33 -1.05 -13.17 -2.90
C GLU A 33 -1.31 -12.01 -1.93
N PHE A 34 -1.13 -10.77 -2.38
CA PHE A 34 -1.46 -9.58 -1.58
C PHE A 34 -2.96 -9.50 -1.29
N LEU A 35 -3.81 -9.66 -2.31
CA LEU A 35 -5.27 -9.65 -2.15
C LEU A 35 -5.75 -10.82 -1.28
N GLY A 36 -5.15 -11.99 -1.45
CA GLY A 36 -5.40 -13.16 -0.61
C GLY A 36 -5.04 -12.90 0.85
N CYS A 37 -3.90 -12.25 1.13
CA CYS A 37 -3.51 -11.85 2.48
C CYS A 37 -4.54 -10.89 3.10
N LEU A 38 -5.00 -9.88 2.35
CA LEU A 38 -6.01 -8.95 2.85
C LEU A 38 -7.33 -9.66 3.19
N ALA A 39 -7.77 -10.58 2.33
CA ALA A 39 -9.04 -11.28 2.48
C ALA A 39 -9.12 -12.19 3.72
N VAL A 40 -7.99 -12.50 4.36
CA VAL A 40 -7.96 -13.27 5.62
C VAL A 40 -8.53 -12.46 6.79
N ASP A 41 -8.17 -11.17 6.86
CA ASP A 41 -8.45 -10.31 8.03
C ASP A 41 -9.43 -9.16 7.71
N ILE A 42 -9.77 -8.94 6.44
CA ILE A 42 -10.59 -7.80 5.99
C ILE A 42 -11.86 -8.30 5.28
N PRO A 43 -13.05 -7.90 5.75
CA PRO A 43 -14.31 -8.25 5.11
C PRO A 43 -14.35 -7.79 3.64
N PRO A 44 -14.91 -8.61 2.71
CA PRO A 44 -14.98 -8.26 1.29
C PRO A 44 -15.69 -6.93 1.00
N ALA A 45 -16.65 -6.54 1.85
CA ALA A 45 -17.36 -5.27 1.72
C ALA A 45 -16.45 -4.03 1.90
N LEU A 46 -15.30 -4.19 2.55
CA LEU A 46 -14.32 -3.13 2.82
C LEU A 46 -13.12 -3.18 1.85
N LEU A 47 -13.12 -4.12 0.90
CA LEU A 47 -12.04 -4.32 -0.06
C LEU A 47 -12.55 -4.05 -1.48
N HIS A 48 -12.02 -3.02 -2.12
CA HIS A 48 -12.41 -2.61 -3.47
C HIS A 48 -11.24 -2.79 -4.42
N THR A 49 -11.44 -3.53 -5.49
CA THR A 49 -10.42 -3.80 -6.52
C THR A 49 -10.88 -3.24 -7.86
N PRO A 50 -10.02 -3.09 -8.88
CA PRO A 50 -10.43 -2.57 -10.19
C PRO A 50 -11.61 -3.31 -10.86
N VAL A 51 -11.89 -4.56 -10.46
CA VAL A 51 -13.05 -5.33 -10.93
C VAL A 51 -14.34 -5.06 -10.14
N SER A 52 -14.25 -4.44 -8.96
CA SER A 52 -15.39 -4.09 -8.13
C SER A 52 -16.13 -2.87 -8.70
N PRO A 53 -17.47 -2.88 -8.81
CA PRO A 53 -18.23 -1.73 -9.30
C PRO A 53 -18.11 -0.49 -8.39
N SER A 54 -17.80 -0.71 -7.11
CA SER A 54 -17.58 0.34 -6.11
C SER A 54 -16.20 1.01 -6.18
N TYR A 55 -15.26 0.46 -6.96
CA TYR A 55 -13.88 0.92 -6.98
C TYR A 55 -13.72 2.36 -7.44
N THR A 56 -14.20 2.70 -8.64
CA THR A 56 -14.07 4.04 -9.20
C THR A 56 -14.79 5.11 -8.35
N PRO A 57 -16.05 4.89 -7.91
CA PRO A 57 -16.73 5.84 -7.02
C PRO A 57 -15.94 6.11 -5.72
N ILE A 58 -15.38 5.08 -5.10
CA ILE A 58 -14.62 5.22 -3.85
C ILE A 58 -13.27 5.89 -4.13
N LEU A 59 -12.57 5.49 -5.19
CA LEU A 59 -11.30 6.11 -5.59
C LEU A 59 -11.47 7.60 -5.81
N LEU A 60 -12.54 8.04 -6.47
CA LEU A 60 -12.73 9.44 -6.82
C LEU A 60 -13.39 10.28 -5.71
N SER A 61 -13.99 9.66 -4.69
CA SER A 61 -14.80 10.33 -3.66
C SER A 61 -14.14 11.52 -2.96
N SER A 62 -12.81 11.46 -2.74
CA SER A 62 -12.03 12.48 -2.04
C SER A 62 -10.88 13.05 -2.89
N VAL A 63 -10.81 12.70 -4.18
CA VAL A 63 -9.78 13.23 -5.08
C VAL A 63 -10.07 14.70 -5.37
N ARG A 64 -9.14 15.58 -4.98
CA ARG A 64 -9.26 17.02 -5.23
C ARG A 64 -8.54 17.48 -6.50
N ASN A 65 -7.49 16.76 -6.91
CA ASN A 65 -6.74 17.07 -8.11
C ASN A 65 -6.88 15.96 -9.16
N LEU A 66 -7.71 16.22 -10.18
CA LEU A 66 -8.02 15.25 -11.24
C LEU A 66 -6.85 14.96 -12.19
N ARG A 67 -5.77 15.76 -12.16
CA ARG A 67 -4.54 15.52 -12.94
C ARG A 67 -3.96 14.12 -12.71
N PHE A 68 -4.25 13.54 -11.53
CA PHE A 68 -3.66 12.29 -11.06
C PHE A 68 -4.57 11.06 -11.20
N VAL A 69 -5.72 11.20 -11.86
CA VAL A 69 -6.67 10.09 -12.13
C VAL A 69 -6.97 9.96 -13.63
N LEU A 70 -6.06 10.44 -14.46
CA LEU A 70 -6.16 10.36 -15.91
C LEU A 70 -5.86 8.93 -16.41
N PRO A 71 -6.43 8.53 -17.58
CA PRO A 71 -6.05 7.30 -18.25
C PRO A 71 -4.53 7.22 -18.43
N GLY A 72 -3.93 6.10 -18.02
CA GLY A 72 -2.48 5.89 -18.07
C GLY A 72 -1.71 6.28 -16.80
N THR A 73 -2.39 6.83 -15.79
CA THR A 73 -1.83 6.90 -14.43
C THR A 73 -1.95 5.54 -13.73
N PRO A 74 -0.91 5.09 -13.01
CA PRO A 74 -0.96 3.92 -12.15
C PRO A 74 -2.11 4.00 -11.15
N GLN A 75 -3.00 3.02 -11.20
CA GLN A 75 -4.09 2.90 -10.26
C GLN A 75 -3.74 1.96 -9.10
N PRO A 76 -4.34 2.16 -7.92
CA PRO A 76 -4.21 1.24 -6.81
C PRO A 76 -4.58 -0.21 -7.19
N LEU A 77 -3.85 -1.19 -6.65
CA LEU A 77 -4.21 -2.61 -6.75
C LEU A 77 -5.51 -2.91 -5.99
N ALA A 78 -5.69 -2.22 -4.86
CA ALA A 78 -6.90 -2.27 -4.05
C ALA A 78 -7.07 -0.96 -3.27
N ILE A 79 -8.30 -0.71 -2.86
CA ILE A 79 -8.67 0.29 -1.86
C ILE A 79 -9.25 -0.47 -0.68
N VAL A 80 -8.64 -0.28 0.49
CA VAL A 80 -9.12 -0.80 1.76
C VAL A 80 -9.83 0.34 2.48
N ALA A 81 -11.12 0.16 2.81
CA ALA A 81 -11.94 1.11 3.54
C ALA A 81 -12.16 0.61 4.99
N PRO A 82 -11.13 0.68 5.86
CA PRO A 82 -11.20 0.12 7.21
C PRO A 82 -12.25 0.82 8.07
N THR A 83 -12.95 0.03 8.88
CA THR A 83 -13.87 0.53 9.92
C THR A 83 -13.33 0.40 11.35
N GLU A 84 -12.19 -0.26 11.52
CA GLU A 84 -11.55 -0.47 12.83
C GLU A 84 -10.01 -0.57 12.68
N PRO A 85 -9.25 -0.37 13.76
CA PRO A 85 -7.78 -0.41 13.71
C PRO A 85 -7.19 -1.75 13.24
N ALA A 86 -7.88 -2.87 13.51
CA ALA A 86 -7.41 -4.19 13.10
C ALA A 86 -7.27 -4.33 11.57
N HIS A 87 -8.21 -3.76 10.81
CA HIS A 87 -8.15 -3.71 9.35
C HIS A 87 -6.95 -2.90 8.84
N VAL A 88 -6.63 -1.80 9.52
CA VAL A 88 -5.45 -0.96 9.20
C VAL A 88 -4.17 -1.76 9.40
N GLN A 89 -4.05 -2.45 10.54
CA GLN A 89 -2.90 -3.31 10.83
C GLN A 89 -2.78 -4.44 9.81
N ALA A 90 -3.88 -5.08 9.41
CA ALA A 90 -3.90 -6.11 8.38
C ALA A 90 -3.38 -5.57 7.02
N ALA A 91 -3.85 -4.40 6.60
CA ALA A 91 -3.39 -3.77 5.36
C ALA A 91 -1.89 -3.48 5.38
N VAL A 92 -1.35 -2.95 6.49
CA VAL A 92 0.09 -2.71 6.66
C VAL A 92 0.88 -4.02 6.63
N ARG A 93 0.45 -5.04 7.38
CA ARG A 93 1.12 -6.35 7.41
C ARG A 93 1.18 -6.98 6.03
N CYS A 94 0.06 -7.02 5.31
CA CYS A 94 -0.01 -7.59 3.96
C CYS A 94 0.80 -6.77 2.95
N GLY A 95 0.74 -5.43 3.01
CA GLY A 95 1.55 -4.57 2.16
C GLY A 95 3.05 -4.84 2.31
N ARG A 96 3.54 -4.93 3.56
CA ARG A 96 4.94 -5.27 3.84
C ARG A 96 5.32 -6.67 3.36
N ARG A 97 4.49 -7.66 3.63
CA ARG A 97 4.75 -9.07 3.29
C ARG A 97 4.89 -9.28 1.78
N HIS A 98 4.09 -8.58 0.98
CA HIS A 98 4.03 -8.77 -0.47
C HIS A 98 4.68 -7.65 -1.28
N GLY A 99 5.39 -6.73 -0.61
CA GLY A 99 6.09 -5.62 -1.29
C GLY A 99 5.14 -4.69 -2.05
N VAL A 100 3.95 -4.46 -1.51
CA VAL A 100 2.95 -3.51 -2.02
C VAL A 100 2.96 -2.28 -1.12
N ARG A 101 3.20 -1.10 -1.70
CA ARG A 101 3.18 0.14 -0.92
C ARG A 101 1.75 0.47 -0.50
N VAL A 102 1.50 0.72 0.78
CA VAL A 102 0.20 1.20 1.24
C VAL A 102 0.24 2.72 1.35
N ARG A 103 -0.62 3.41 0.62
CA ARG A 103 -0.77 4.88 0.67
C ARG A 103 -2.01 5.20 1.47
N VAL A 104 -1.84 5.95 2.55
CA VAL A 104 -2.96 6.34 3.40
C VAL A 104 -3.61 7.58 2.81
N ARG A 105 -4.95 7.53 2.74
CA ARG A 105 -5.78 8.66 2.38
C ARG A 105 -6.76 8.93 3.50
N SER A 106 -6.78 10.16 4.00
CA SER A 106 -7.83 10.65 4.90
C SER A 106 -8.78 11.56 4.12
N GLY A 107 -8.37 12.80 3.82
CA GLY A 107 -9.19 13.78 3.09
C GLY A 107 -8.91 13.91 1.60
N GLY A 108 -7.83 13.32 1.08
CA GLY A 108 -7.46 13.39 -0.35
C GLY A 108 -7.04 14.78 -0.85
N HIS A 109 -6.58 15.65 0.06
CA HIS A 109 -6.14 17.02 -0.22
C HIS A 109 -4.65 17.13 -0.61
N ASP A 110 -3.97 16.01 -0.88
CA ASP A 110 -2.59 16.04 -1.34
C ASP A 110 -2.51 16.72 -2.70
N TYR A 111 -1.82 17.87 -2.76
CA TYR A 111 -1.70 18.63 -4.00
C TYR A 111 -1.08 17.82 -5.13
N GLU A 112 -0.16 16.92 -4.80
CA GLU A 112 0.53 16.02 -5.73
C GLU A 112 -0.13 14.62 -5.81
N GLY A 113 -1.32 14.43 -5.22
CA GLY A 113 -2.07 13.18 -5.27
C GLY A 113 -1.39 11.97 -4.64
N LEU A 114 -0.40 12.19 -3.77
CA LEU A 114 0.44 11.11 -3.23
C LEU A 114 -0.32 10.10 -2.36
N SER A 115 -1.48 10.44 -1.80
CA SER A 115 -2.35 9.49 -1.10
C SER A 115 -3.12 8.54 -2.00
N TYR A 116 -3.23 8.80 -3.30
CA TYR A 116 -4.10 8.02 -4.20
C TYR A 116 -3.55 7.73 -5.60
N ALA A 117 -2.41 8.30 -5.98
CA ALA A 117 -1.84 8.13 -7.32
C ALA A 117 -0.31 8.05 -7.28
N SER A 118 0.28 7.25 -8.18
CA SER A 118 1.73 7.24 -8.40
C SER A 118 2.10 7.84 -9.76
N VAL A 119 3.25 8.50 -9.82
CA VAL A 119 3.88 8.90 -11.09
C VAL A 119 4.85 7.84 -11.63
N ASP A 120 5.25 6.87 -10.79
CA ASP A 120 6.07 5.73 -11.21
C ASP A 120 5.17 4.61 -11.75
N ARG A 121 5.30 4.33 -13.04
CA ARG A 121 4.51 3.30 -13.74
C ARG A 121 4.77 1.87 -13.26
N ARG A 122 5.88 1.63 -12.56
CA ARG A 122 6.24 0.32 -12.03
C ARG A 122 5.82 0.15 -10.58
N GLU A 123 5.38 1.21 -9.93
CA GLU A 123 4.99 1.15 -8.53
C GLU A 123 3.68 0.37 -8.37
N ARG A 124 3.72 -0.62 -7.49
CA ARG A 124 2.54 -1.33 -7.00
C ARG A 124 2.15 -0.74 -5.66
N PHE A 125 0.94 -0.24 -5.57
CA PHE A 125 0.45 0.34 -4.34
C PHE A 125 -1.03 0.03 -4.11
N ALA A 126 -1.45 0.08 -2.86
CA ALA A 126 -2.84 0.05 -2.44
C ALA A 126 -3.16 1.34 -1.69
N VAL A 127 -4.43 1.73 -1.69
CA VAL A 127 -4.91 2.89 -0.91
C VAL A 127 -5.61 2.39 0.34
N LEU A 128 -5.26 2.98 1.48
CA LEU A 128 -5.93 2.78 2.75
C LEU A 128 -6.76 4.02 3.06
N ASP A 129 -8.06 3.95 2.80
CA ASP A 129 -8.98 5.07 2.89
C ASP A 129 -9.63 5.15 4.27
N LEU A 130 -9.15 6.08 5.09
CA LEU A 130 -9.57 6.26 6.47
C LEU A 130 -10.89 7.04 6.61
N ALA A 131 -11.62 7.32 5.53
CA ALA A 131 -12.86 8.12 5.59
C ALA A 131 -13.92 7.58 6.57
N ALA A 132 -13.96 6.27 6.79
CA ALA A 132 -14.86 5.64 7.75
C ALA A 132 -14.36 5.74 9.21
N LEU A 133 -13.06 5.93 9.44
CA LEU A 133 -12.43 6.09 10.76
C LEU A 133 -12.40 7.56 11.18
N ARG A 134 -13.59 8.14 11.38
CA ARG A 134 -13.79 9.58 11.65
C ARG A 134 -14.34 9.89 13.05
N ASP A 135 -14.38 8.92 13.94
CA ASP A 135 -14.80 9.16 15.33
C ASP A 135 -13.72 9.99 16.06
N VAL A 136 -14.12 11.16 16.59
CA VAL A 136 -13.22 12.07 17.30
C VAL A 136 -13.74 12.27 18.71
N ARG A 137 -12.95 11.88 19.71
CA ARG A 137 -13.23 12.10 21.13
C ARG A 137 -12.22 13.08 21.69
N VAL A 138 -12.70 14.22 22.18
CA VAL A 138 -11.86 15.26 22.77
C VAL A 138 -12.20 15.38 24.25
N ASP A 139 -11.23 15.04 25.10
CA ASP A 139 -11.24 15.45 26.50
C ASP A 139 -10.43 16.75 26.64
N ALA A 140 -11.15 17.86 26.71
CA ALA A 140 -10.55 19.18 26.84
C ALA A 140 -9.90 19.41 28.22
N ALA A 141 -10.32 18.69 29.26
CA ALA A 141 -9.74 18.81 30.60
C ALA A 141 -8.37 18.13 30.68
N ARG A 142 -8.13 17.14 29.82
CA ARG A 142 -6.88 16.35 29.79
C ARG A 142 -5.97 16.64 28.60
N ALA A 143 -6.40 17.48 27.66
CA ALA A 143 -5.71 17.73 26.40
C ALA A 143 -5.39 16.44 25.60
N GLU A 144 -6.27 15.43 25.69
CA GLU A 144 -5.96 14.03 25.31
C GLU A 144 -6.17 13.69 23.82
N ALA A 145 -6.72 14.60 23.01
CA ALA A 145 -7.02 14.30 21.61
C ALA A 145 -5.76 14.01 20.76
N TRP A 146 -4.71 14.84 20.90
CA TRP A 146 -3.49 14.70 20.10
C TRP A 146 -2.60 13.56 20.60
N ALA A 147 -2.52 13.43 21.92
CA ALA A 147 -1.87 12.35 22.64
C ALA A 147 -2.40 10.96 22.21
N GLY A 148 -3.74 10.80 22.18
CA GLY A 148 -4.38 9.55 21.78
C GLY A 148 -4.09 9.16 20.33
N LEU A 149 -4.16 10.11 19.40
CA LEU A 149 -3.90 9.83 17.99
C LEU A 149 -2.44 9.40 17.73
N ALA A 150 -1.48 10.02 18.41
CA ALA A 150 -0.07 9.67 18.29
C ALA A 150 0.23 8.28 18.90
N ALA A 151 -0.46 7.88 19.98
CA ALA A 151 -0.39 6.52 20.54
C ALA A 151 -0.96 5.47 19.60
N VAL A 152 -2.12 5.75 18.97
CA VAL A 152 -2.72 4.85 17.98
C VAL A 152 -1.80 4.69 16.79
N LYS A 153 -1.21 5.77 16.27
CA LYS A 153 -0.22 5.68 15.18
C LYS A 153 1.00 4.84 15.60
N ALA A 154 1.54 5.03 16.80
CA ALA A 154 2.65 4.20 17.27
C ALA A 154 2.29 2.70 17.40
N ARG A 155 1.05 2.36 17.78
CA ARG A 155 0.57 0.98 17.86
C ARG A 155 0.32 0.35 16.49
N VAL A 156 -0.21 1.12 15.54
CA VAL A 156 -0.66 0.62 14.24
C VAL A 156 0.45 0.69 13.17
N ASP A 157 1.35 1.64 13.31
CA ASP A 157 2.46 1.93 12.41
C ASP A 157 3.76 2.18 13.19
N PRO A 158 4.30 1.14 13.87
CA PRO A 158 5.45 1.31 14.77
C PRO A 158 6.75 1.68 14.04
N ASP A 159 6.85 1.38 12.74
CA ASP A 159 8.03 1.65 11.92
C ASP A 159 7.89 2.95 11.10
N ASP A 160 6.86 3.77 11.40
CA ASP A 160 6.56 5.03 10.71
C ASP A 160 6.50 4.89 9.18
N PHE A 161 5.81 3.85 8.72
CA PHE A 161 5.55 3.56 7.32
C PHE A 161 4.75 4.71 6.66
N PHE A 162 3.86 5.37 7.40
CA PHE A 162 3.10 6.54 6.94
C PHE A 162 3.79 7.85 7.31
N ARG A 163 4.76 8.27 6.48
CA ARG A 163 5.66 9.42 6.72
C ARG A 163 5.42 10.66 5.85
N ASN A 164 4.19 10.87 5.36
CA ASN A 164 3.87 12.01 4.48
C ASN A 164 3.42 13.25 5.28
N GLU A 165 3.43 14.43 4.66
CA GLU A 165 3.25 15.77 5.28
C GLU A 165 1.89 16.06 5.95
N GLN A 166 1.06 15.06 6.22
CA GLN A 166 -0.19 15.17 6.99
C GLN A 166 -0.30 14.09 8.08
N SER A 167 0.82 13.44 8.41
CA SER A 167 0.86 12.34 9.38
C SER A 167 1.16 12.88 10.79
N ILE A 168 0.49 12.33 11.79
CA ILE A 168 0.76 12.65 13.21
C ILE A 168 2.14 12.09 13.55
N PRO A 169 3.08 12.88 14.10
CA PRO A 169 4.42 12.37 14.37
C PRO A 169 4.38 11.25 15.43
N PRO A 170 5.22 10.20 15.31
CA PRO A 170 5.29 9.15 16.32
C PRO A 170 5.70 9.71 17.68
N LEU A 171 5.07 9.22 18.75
CA LEU A 171 5.44 9.62 20.11
C LEU A 171 6.89 9.21 20.39
N PRO A 172 7.76 10.12 20.86
CA PRO A 172 9.10 9.75 21.31
C PRO A 172 9.01 8.70 22.41
N ALA A 173 9.86 7.66 22.36
CA ALA A 173 9.88 6.57 23.34
C ALA A 173 10.01 7.06 24.81
N ALA A 174 10.56 8.26 25.03
CA ALA A 174 10.67 8.89 26.35
C ALA A 174 9.33 9.36 26.94
N SER A 175 8.32 9.65 26.12
CA SER A 175 7.00 10.12 26.56
C SER A 175 6.01 8.98 26.86
N ALA A 176 6.32 7.75 26.45
CA ALA A 176 5.43 6.59 26.63
C ALA A 176 5.44 5.99 28.05
N LYS A 177 6.42 6.36 28.89
CA LYS A 177 6.59 5.77 30.24
C LYS A 177 5.49 6.12 31.24
N GLY A 178 4.60 7.07 30.93
CA GLY A 178 3.49 7.46 31.81
C GLY A 178 2.17 6.71 31.57
N TRP A 179 2.08 5.82 30.56
CA TRP A 179 0.80 5.32 30.05
C TRP A 179 0.62 3.79 30.12
N SER A 180 1.40 3.06 30.91
CA SER A 180 1.29 1.59 30.97
C SER A 180 0.09 1.05 31.77
N SER A 181 -0.94 1.86 32.03
CA SER A 181 -2.05 1.50 32.92
C SER A 181 -3.45 1.62 32.28
N ILE A 182 -3.56 1.62 30.94
CA ILE A 182 -4.84 1.63 30.21
C ILE A 182 -4.91 0.41 29.31
#